data_AF-B5Y5P3-F1
#
_entry.id   AF-B5Y5P3-F1
#
_cell.length_a   1.000
_cell.length_b   1.000
_cell.length_c   1.000
_cell.angle_alpha   90.00
_cell.angle_beta   90.00
_cell.angle_gamma   90.00
#
_symmetry.space_group_name_H-M   'P 1'
#
loop_
_entity.id
_entity.type
_entity.pdbx_description
1 polymer ?
#
loop_
_entity_poly.entity_id
_entity_poly.type
_entity_poly.pdbx_seq_one_letter_code
_entity_poly.pdbx_strand_id
1 'polypeptide(L)'
;MISEVFNTILLTYLVTEYLAATNTNERRYDSNWQLRLVQPRTILAAVVVVFLNIFDRVSGFALFINDTVTGFFHMPKVLFVAWAYVLVLYVDCRRISPELDFTREFMPKVGRAFLYVLPVYPISAVLISFGFLIVITICDALHLPEDWLQWPIYYGTLYGPFSLVYWKVKKTVTEDRATLPSLAGHGRSLGD
;
A
#
# COMPACT_ATOMS: atom_id res chain seq x y z
N MET A 1 9.12 -3.54 -14.06
CA MET A 1 7.73 -3.13 -13.79
C MET A 1 6.99 -3.98 -12.77
N ILE A 2 6.83 -5.32 -12.88
CA ILE A 2 6.17 -6.11 -11.81
C ILE A 2 7.04 -6.11 -10.54
N SER A 3 8.33 -6.35 -10.72
CA SER A 3 9.34 -6.23 -9.67
C SER A 3 9.24 -4.92 -8.89
N GLU A 4 9.07 -3.83 -9.63
CA GLU A 4 8.96 -2.47 -9.13
C GLU A 4 7.68 -2.27 -8.32
N VAL A 5 6.52 -2.71 -8.83
CA VAL A 5 5.25 -2.63 -8.10
C VAL A 5 5.31 -3.42 -6.79
N PHE A 6 5.86 -4.64 -6.82
CA PHE A 6 6.01 -5.45 -5.62
C PHE A 6 7.00 -4.83 -4.63
N ASN A 7 8.09 -4.26 -5.11
CA ASN A 7 9.03 -3.50 -4.28
C ASN A 7 8.35 -2.27 -3.68
N THR A 8 7.48 -1.57 -4.41
CA THR A 8 6.71 -0.44 -3.89
C THR A 8 5.68 -0.88 -2.85
N ILE A 9 4.97 -1.98 -3.06
CA ILE A 9 4.03 -2.54 -2.06
C ILE A 9 4.78 -2.96 -0.79
N LEU A 10 5.91 -3.64 -0.94
CA LEU A 10 6.77 -4.05 0.18
C LEU A 10 7.33 -2.82 0.92
N LEU A 11 7.83 -1.82 0.20
CA LEU A 11 8.33 -0.58 0.78
C LEU A 11 7.22 0.16 1.52
N THR A 12 6.03 0.27 0.92
CA THR A 12 4.86 0.91 1.54
C THR A 12 4.47 0.20 2.83
N TYR A 13 4.45 -1.14 2.83
CA TYR A 13 4.21 -1.95 4.03
C TYR A 13 5.27 -1.70 5.11
N LEU A 14 6.55 -1.70 4.75
CA LEU A 14 7.66 -1.46 5.69
C LEU A 14 7.59 -0.05 6.30
N VAL A 15 7.31 0.97 5.48
CA VAL A 15 7.16 2.36 5.94
C VAL A 15 5.95 2.50 6.86
N THR A 16 4.82 1.84 6.56
CA THR A 16 3.63 1.91 7.43
C THR A 16 3.85 1.18 8.76
N GLU A 17 4.54 0.05 8.78
CA GLU A 17 4.95 -0.62 10.03
C GLU A 17 5.92 0.26 10.84
N TYR A 18 6.92 0.86 10.20
CA TYR A 18 7.85 1.78 10.87
C TYR A 18 7.12 2.97 11.49
N LEU A 19 6.25 3.64 10.72
CA LEU A 19 5.47 4.77 11.21
C LEU A 19 4.53 4.38 12.34
N ALA A 20 3.87 3.22 12.22
CA ALA A 20 3.01 2.69 13.29
C ALA A 20 3.80 2.42 14.58
N ALA A 21 5.01 1.85 14.46
CA ALA A 21 5.90 1.63 15.60
C ALA A 21 6.39 2.94 16.24
N THR A 22 6.67 3.98 15.45
CA THR A 22 7.12 5.28 15.98
C THR A 22 6.01 6.10 16.63
N ASN A 23 4.76 5.96 16.19
CA ASN A 23 3.63 6.74 16.72
C ASN A 23 3.08 6.17 18.04
N THR A 24 3.31 4.87 18.30
CA THR A 24 3.12 4.29 19.62
C THR A 24 4.23 4.78 20.55
N ASN A 25 3.95 5.90 21.22
CA ASN A 25 4.84 6.72 22.04
C ASN A 25 5.30 6.04 23.36
N GLU A 26 5.62 4.75 23.34
CA GLU A 26 6.21 4.03 24.49
C GLU A 26 7.71 3.82 24.28
N ARG A 27 8.50 4.69 24.93
CA ARG A 27 9.97 4.69 25.04
C ARG A 27 10.59 3.42 25.70
N ARG A 28 9.97 2.24 25.62
CA ARG A 28 10.48 1.00 26.24
C ARG A 28 10.75 -0.15 25.27
N TYR A 29 10.66 0.08 23.95
CA TYR A 29 10.67 -0.99 22.95
C TYR A 29 11.79 -0.92 21.89
N ASP A 30 12.95 -0.34 22.22
CA ASP A 30 14.07 -0.23 21.27
C ASP A 30 14.74 -1.57 20.91
N SER A 31 14.51 -2.66 21.65
CA SER A 31 15.18 -3.95 21.40
C SER A 31 14.41 -4.97 20.54
N ASN A 32 13.10 -4.76 20.29
CA ASN A 32 12.24 -5.81 19.70
C ASN A 32 11.75 -5.54 18.27
N TRP A 33 12.11 -4.41 17.66
CA TRP A 33 11.75 -4.14 16.26
C TRP A 33 12.43 -5.12 15.29
N GLN A 34 13.67 -5.53 15.58
CA GLN A 34 14.38 -6.55 14.82
C GLN A 34 13.68 -7.91 14.88
N LEU A 35 13.20 -8.31 16.07
CA LEU A 35 12.43 -9.55 16.25
C LEU A 35 11.08 -9.54 15.49
N ARG A 36 10.48 -8.37 15.28
CA ARG A 36 9.28 -8.25 14.45
C ARG A 36 9.56 -8.41 12.95
N LEU A 37 10.74 -8.00 12.47
CA LEU A 37 11.16 -8.25 11.08
C LEU A 37 11.40 -9.73 10.80
N VAL A 38 11.88 -10.49 11.79
CA VAL A 38 12.09 -11.96 11.69
C VAL A 38 10.80 -12.75 11.89
N GLN A 39 9.63 -12.11 11.99
CA GLN A 39 8.37 -12.86 12.04
C GLN A 39 8.22 -13.71 10.76
N PRO A 40 7.74 -14.96 10.90
CA PRO A 40 7.62 -15.86 9.75
C PRO A 40 6.74 -15.29 8.64
N ARG A 41 5.83 -14.35 8.97
CA ARG A 41 4.96 -13.67 8.02
C ARG A 41 5.69 -12.63 7.15
N THR A 42 6.61 -11.85 7.72
CA THR A 42 7.46 -10.92 6.96
C THR A 42 8.46 -11.66 6.10
N ILE A 43 9.01 -12.78 6.60
CA ILE A 43 9.87 -13.66 5.81
C ILE A 43 9.10 -14.24 4.62
N LEU A 44 7.88 -14.74 4.84
CA LEU A 44 7.03 -15.25 3.75
C LEU A 44 6.75 -14.16 2.70
N ALA A 45 6.42 -12.94 3.12
CA ALA A 45 6.19 -11.83 2.21
C ALA A 45 7.45 -11.49 1.39
N ALA A 46 8.62 -11.43 2.03
CA ALA A 46 9.89 -11.20 1.36
C ALA A 46 10.23 -12.33 0.37
N VAL A 47 10.01 -13.60 0.76
CA VAL A 47 10.23 -14.77 -0.10
C VAL A 47 9.31 -14.72 -1.32
N VAL A 48 8.02 -14.40 -1.14
CA VAL A 48 7.07 -14.25 -2.26
C VAL A 48 7.52 -13.13 -3.21
N VAL A 49 7.95 -11.99 -2.68
CA VAL A 49 8.48 -10.88 -3.50
C VAL A 49 9.73 -11.30 -4.27
N VAL A 50 10.67 -12.00 -3.64
CA VAL A 50 11.86 -12.55 -4.30
C VAL A 50 11.47 -13.54 -5.40
N PHE A 51 10.53 -14.44 -5.13
CA PHE A 51 10.07 -15.44 -6.10
C PHE A 51 9.40 -14.79 -7.31
N LEU A 52 8.56 -13.78 -7.08
CA LEU A 52 7.92 -13.01 -8.15
C LEU A 52 8.94 -12.19 -8.95
N ASN A 53 9.97 -11.64 -8.31
CA ASN A 53 11.09 -10.97 -8.98
C ASN A 53 11.88 -11.93 -9.88
N ILE A 54 12.15 -13.15 -9.40
CA ILE A 54 12.81 -14.20 -10.21
C ILE A 54 11.91 -14.59 -11.38
N PHE A 55 10.61 -14.77 -11.14
CA PHE A 55 9.65 -15.13 -12.19
C PHE A 55 9.50 -14.03 -13.25
N ASP A 56 9.49 -12.75 -12.87
CA ASP A 56 9.48 -11.61 -13.80
C ASP A 56 10.77 -11.56 -14.65
N ARG A 57 11.91 -11.89 -14.06
CA ARG A 57 13.20 -11.94 -14.78
C ARG A 57 13.27 -13.11 -15.76
N VAL A 58 12.73 -14.28 -15.39
CA VAL A 58 12.68 -15.47 -16.25
C VAL A 58 11.65 -15.30 -17.37
N SER A 59 10.49 -14.74 -17.08
CA SER A 59 9.45 -14.45 -18.08
C SER A 59 9.83 -13.28 -18.99
N GLY A 60 10.60 -12.31 -18.50
CA GLY A 60 11.23 -11.27 -19.32
C GLY A 60 12.20 -11.82 -20.37
N PHE A 61 12.85 -12.96 -20.10
CA PHE A 61 13.70 -13.65 -21.07
C PHE A 61 12.88 -14.41 -22.13
N ALA A 62 11.68 -14.88 -21.77
CA ALA A 62 10.74 -15.53 -22.71
C ALA A 62 10.02 -14.55 -23.66
N LEU A 63 10.13 -13.24 -23.39
CA LEU A 63 9.40 -12.17 -24.07
C LEU A 63 10.09 -11.60 -25.32
N PHE A 64 11.16 -12.22 -25.82
CA PHE A 64 11.75 -11.92 -27.14
C PHE A 64 10.86 -12.35 -28.33
N ILE A 65 9.64 -12.84 -28.06
CA ILE A 65 8.69 -13.32 -29.06
C ILE A 65 7.39 -12.47 -29.01
N ASN A 66 7.32 -11.52 -29.95
CA ASN A 66 6.13 -10.88 -30.53
C ASN A 66 5.40 -9.74 -29.77
N ASP A 67 5.49 -8.51 -30.30
CA ASP A 67 4.98 -7.24 -29.74
C ASP A 67 3.45 -7.11 -29.64
N THR A 68 2.68 -8.03 -30.22
CA THR A 68 1.21 -8.04 -30.09
C THR A 68 0.75 -8.81 -28.85
N VAL A 69 1.57 -9.75 -28.41
CA VAL A 69 1.28 -10.64 -27.27
C VAL A 69 1.67 -9.97 -25.95
N THR A 70 2.68 -9.10 -25.97
CA THR A 70 3.08 -8.24 -24.84
C THR A 70 1.91 -7.43 -24.28
N GLY A 71 1.13 -6.75 -25.12
CA GLY A 71 -0.02 -5.94 -24.68
C GLY A 71 -1.10 -6.76 -23.95
N PHE A 72 -1.41 -7.96 -24.44
CA PHE A 72 -2.40 -8.85 -23.79
C PHE A 72 -1.90 -9.35 -22.42
N PHE A 73 -0.60 -9.61 -22.28
CA PHE A 73 -0.01 -10.02 -21.01
C PHE A 73 0.15 -8.87 -20.00
N HIS A 74 -0.04 -7.59 -20.37
CA HIS A 74 0.03 -6.48 -19.41
C HIS A 74 -1.22 -6.36 -18.54
N MET A 75 -2.41 -6.63 -19.09
CA MET A 75 -3.66 -6.57 -18.33
C MET A 75 -3.69 -7.55 -17.13
N PRO A 76 -3.36 -8.85 -17.27
CA PRO A 76 -3.30 -9.78 -16.14
C PRO A 76 -2.35 -9.32 -15.04
N LYS A 77 -1.24 -8.67 -15.42
CA LYS A 77 -0.26 -8.13 -14.45
C LYS A 77 -0.85 -7.02 -13.61
N VAL A 78 -1.54 -6.07 -14.25
CA VAL A 78 -2.23 -4.97 -13.54
C VAL A 78 -3.32 -5.52 -12.64
N LEU A 79 -4.12 -6.47 -13.11
CA LEU A 79 -5.16 -7.11 -12.31
C LEU A 79 -4.58 -7.87 -11.11
N PHE A 80 -3.49 -8.60 -11.30
CA PHE A 80 -2.81 -9.32 -10.22
C PHE A 80 -2.26 -8.37 -9.16
N VAL A 81 -1.60 -7.29 -9.59
CA VAL A 81 -1.13 -6.22 -8.70
C VAL A 81 -2.27 -5.60 -7.91
N ALA A 82 -3.37 -5.24 -8.58
CA ALA A 82 -4.54 -4.64 -7.93
C ALA A 82 -5.13 -5.59 -6.88
N TRP A 83 -5.23 -6.88 -7.22
CA TRP A 83 -5.66 -7.93 -6.29
C TRP A 83 -4.72 -8.06 -5.09
N ALA A 84 -3.41 -8.13 -5.32
CA ALA A 84 -2.42 -8.23 -4.27
C ALA A 84 -2.48 -7.02 -3.32
N TYR A 85 -2.62 -5.81 -3.87
CA TYR A 85 -2.80 -4.59 -3.10
C TYR A 85 -4.06 -4.64 -2.21
N VAL A 86 -5.21 -5.05 -2.77
CA VAL A 86 -6.47 -5.18 -2.02
C VAL A 86 -6.35 -6.22 -0.90
N LEU A 87 -5.69 -7.35 -1.16
CA LEU A 87 -5.45 -8.39 -0.16
C LEU A 87 -4.52 -7.93 0.96
N VAL A 88 -3.43 -7.23 0.63
CA VAL A 88 -2.51 -6.67 1.64
C VAL A 88 -3.25 -5.66 2.53
N LEU A 89 -4.03 -4.75 1.92
CA LEU A 89 -4.85 -3.79 2.65
C LEU A 89 -5.89 -4.49 3.53
N TYR A 90 -6.53 -5.56 3.04
CA TYR A 90 -7.47 -6.36 3.83
C TYR A 90 -6.79 -6.98 5.04
N VAL A 91 -5.63 -7.63 4.85
CA VAL A 91 -4.86 -8.25 5.93
C VAL A 91 -4.47 -7.21 6.98
N ASP A 92 -4.04 -6.02 6.55
CA ASP A 92 -3.71 -4.92 7.46
C ASP A 92 -4.94 -4.42 8.23
N CYS A 93 -6.07 -4.19 7.55
CA CYS A 93 -7.33 -3.82 8.19
C CYS A 93 -7.85 -4.90 9.16
N ARG A 94 -7.67 -6.18 8.83
CA ARG A 94 -8.08 -7.30 9.68
C ARG A 94 -7.23 -7.45 10.94
N ARG A 95 -5.97 -6.98 10.93
CA ARG A 95 -5.17 -6.85 12.16
C ARG A 95 -5.81 -5.87 13.14
N ILE A 96 -6.45 -4.82 12.61
CA ILE A 96 -7.16 -3.81 13.42
C ILE A 96 -8.56 -4.28 13.78
N SER A 97 -9.29 -4.93 12.88
CA SER A 97 -10.63 -5.46 13.12
C SER A 97 -10.70 -6.94 12.71
N PRO A 98 -10.46 -7.89 13.65
CA PRO A 98 -10.41 -9.32 13.34
C PRO A 98 -11.72 -9.89 12.76
N GLU A 99 -12.84 -9.25 13.10
CA GLU A 99 -14.21 -9.63 12.70
C GLU A 99 -14.58 -9.11 11.30
N LEU A 100 -13.70 -8.34 10.66
CA LEU A 100 -13.97 -7.71 9.37
C LEU A 100 -14.16 -8.74 8.25
N ASP A 101 -15.39 -8.82 7.72
CA ASP A 101 -15.71 -9.65 6.56
C ASP A 101 -15.18 -9.03 5.26
N PHE A 102 -14.50 -9.84 4.44
CA PHE A 102 -13.88 -9.37 3.20
C PHE A 102 -14.91 -8.82 2.21
N THR A 103 -16.02 -9.53 2.01
CA THR A 103 -16.95 -9.26 0.91
C THR A 103 -18.02 -8.26 1.32
N ARG A 104 -18.59 -8.43 2.51
CA ARG A 104 -19.73 -7.65 3.01
C ARG A 104 -19.31 -6.30 3.55
N GLU A 105 -18.16 -6.21 4.21
CA GLU A 105 -17.77 -5.00 4.94
C GLU A 105 -16.58 -4.29 4.30
N PHE A 106 -15.54 -5.04 3.91
CA PHE A 106 -14.30 -4.44 3.40
C PHE A 106 -14.41 -3.99 1.93
N MET A 107 -14.83 -4.87 1.01
CA MET A 107 -14.91 -4.54 -0.43
C MET A 107 -15.77 -3.31 -0.75
N PRO A 108 -16.95 -3.09 -0.13
CA PRO A 108 -17.72 -1.86 -0.36
C PRO A 108 -16.97 -0.59 0.08
N LYS A 109 -16.16 -0.64 1.14
CA LYS A 109 -15.33 0.47 1.59
C LYS A 109 -14.22 0.77 0.58
N VAL A 110 -13.57 -0.26 0.05
CA VAL A 110 -12.58 -0.14 -1.04
C VAL A 110 -13.22 0.49 -2.28
N GLY A 111 -14.37 -0.01 -2.72
CA GLY A 111 -15.07 0.51 -3.89
C GLY A 111 -15.47 1.98 -3.73
N ARG A 112 -16.00 2.38 -2.57
CA ARG A 112 -16.34 3.78 -2.27
C ARG A 112 -15.10 4.68 -2.23
N ALA A 113 -14.02 4.22 -1.59
CA ALA A 113 -12.76 4.96 -1.55
C ALA A 113 -12.16 5.14 -2.96
N PHE A 114 -12.23 4.10 -3.79
CA PHE A 114 -11.77 4.15 -5.17
C PHE A 114 -12.58 5.12 -6.01
N LEU A 115 -13.92 5.07 -5.95
CA LEU A 115 -14.80 6.01 -6.64
C LEU A 115 -14.57 7.46 -6.20
N TYR A 116 -14.22 7.67 -4.93
CA TYR A 116 -13.86 8.99 -4.43
C TYR A 116 -12.52 9.47 -5.00
N VAL A 117 -11.53 8.59 -5.13
CA VAL A 117 -10.19 8.95 -5.64
C VAL A 117 -10.21 9.16 -7.15
N LEU A 118 -11.11 8.51 -7.89
CA LEU A 118 -11.20 8.60 -9.36
C LEU A 118 -11.25 10.05 -9.91
N PRO A 119 -12.10 10.97 -9.40
CA PRO A 119 -12.08 12.38 -9.81
C PRO A 119 -10.92 13.18 -9.22
N VAL A 120 -10.39 12.76 -8.06
CA VAL A 120 -9.26 13.43 -7.40
C VAL A 120 -7.93 13.09 -8.07
N TYR A 121 -7.85 11.93 -8.72
CA TYR A 121 -6.66 11.39 -9.36
C TYR A 121 -5.97 12.40 -10.30
N PRO A 122 -6.63 12.97 -11.33
CA PRO A 122 -5.97 13.91 -12.24
C PRO A 122 -5.43 15.14 -11.51
N ILE A 123 -6.18 15.67 -10.53
CA ILE A 123 -5.75 16.83 -9.75
C ILE A 123 -4.53 16.47 -8.90
N SER A 124 -4.56 15.33 -8.20
CA SER A 124 -3.45 14.87 -7.38
C SER A 124 -2.19 14.60 -8.20
N ALA A 125 -2.33 14.02 -9.40
CA ALA A 125 -1.21 13.80 -10.31
C ALA A 125 -0.56 15.11 -10.76
N VAL A 126 -1.38 16.14 -11.08
CA VAL A 126 -0.88 17.48 -11.41
C VAL A 126 -0.18 18.12 -10.23
N LEU A 127 -0.75 18.06 -9.02
CA LEU A 127 -0.12 18.63 -7.82
C LEU A 127 1.20 17.95 -7.46
N ILE A 128 1.25 16.61 -7.53
CA ILE A 128 2.47 15.85 -7.29
C ILE A 128 3.53 16.21 -8.34
N SER A 129 3.15 16.26 -9.62
CA SER A 129 4.05 16.65 -10.71
C SER A 129 4.58 18.07 -10.53
N PHE A 130 3.72 19.01 -10.11
CA PHE A 130 4.11 20.40 -9.84
C PHE A 130 5.09 20.49 -8.66
N GLY A 131 4.87 19.72 -7.59
CA GLY A 131 5.80 19.63 -6.47
C GLY A 131 7.18 19.13 -6.92
N PHE A 132 7.22 18.08 -7.75
CA PHE A 132 8.47 17.57 -8.29
C PHE A 132 9.15 18.52 -9.29
N LEU A 133 8.38 19.31 -10.05
CA LEU A 133 8.93 20.34 -10.93
C LEU A 133 9.74 21.37 -10.13
N ILE A 134 9.21 21.79 -8.97
CA ILE A 134 9.94 22.68 -8.05
C ILE A 134 11.24 22.02 -7.58
N VAL A 135 11.20 20.73 -7.21
CA VAL A 135 12.40 19.99 -6.78
C VAL A 135 13.43 19.90 -7.91
N ILE A 136 13.00 19.60 -9.14
CA ILE A 136 13.88 19.59 -10.32
C ILE A 136 14.51 20.96 -10.51
N THR A 137 13.74 22.05 -10.49
CA THR A 137 14.26 23.41 -10.65
C THR A 137 15.31 23.76 -9.58
N ILE A 138 15.14 23.29 -8.34
CA ILE A 138 16.13 23.47 -7.28
C ILE A 138 17.38 22.65 -7.55
N CYS A 139 17.24 21.38 -7.96
CA CYS A 139 18.37 20.52 -8.31
C CYS A 139 19.18 21.08 -9.48
N ASP A 140 18.51 21.57 -10.52
CA ASP A 140 19.11 22.21 -11.69
C ASP A 140 19.88 23.48 -11.29
N ALA A 141 19.27 24.34 -10.46
CA ALA A 141 19.96 25.53 -9.93
C ALA A 141 21.24 25.19 -9.14
N LEU A 142 21.27 24.01 -8.50
CA LEU A 142 22.42 23.49 -7.76
C LEU A 142 23.37 22.62 -8.60
N HIS A 143 23.09 22.44 -9.90
CA HIS A 143 23.84 21.57 -10.82
C HIS A 143 23.98 20.12 -10.30
N LEU A 144 22.93 19.61 -9.64
CA LEU A 144 22.89 18.23 -9.15
C LEU A 144 22.42 17.27 -10.25
N PRO A 145 22.94 16.03 -10.29
CA PRO A 145 22.46 15.03 -11.24
C PRO A 145 20.98 14.69 -10.97
N GLU A 146 20.14 14.71 -12.00
CA GLU A 146 18.68 14.53 -11.88
C GLU A 146 18.21 13.09 -12.11
N ASP A 147 19.08 12.20 -12.58
CA ASP A 147 18.72 10.83 -12.99
C ASP A 147 18.02 10.03 -11.88
N TRP A 148 18.42 10.27 -10.62
CA TRP A 148 17.82 9.60 -9.47
C TRP A 148 16.43 10.14 -9.11
N LEU A 149 16.07 11.34 -9.58
CA LEU A 149 14.80 12.01 -9.28
C LEU A 149 13.66 11.48 -10.14
N GLN A 150 13.96 10.94 -11.33
CA GLN A 150 12.98 10.36 -12.24
C GLN A 150 12.19 9.22 -11.60
N TRP A 151 12.86 8.39 -10.79
CA TRP A 151 12.22 7.28 -10.08
C TRP A 151 11.18 7.77 -9.06
N PRO A 152 11.51 8.62 -8.05
CA PRO A 152 10.53 9.22 -7.15
C PRO A 152 9.37 9.91 -7.86
N ILE A 153 9.61 10.60 -8.96
CA ILE A 153 8.54 11.25 -9.75
C ILE A 153 7.59 10.21 -10.31
N TYR A 154 8.15 9.18 -10.97
CA TYR A 154 7.37 8.10 -11.56
C TYR A 154 6.55 7.37 -10.49
N TYR A 155 7.19 6.93 -9.39
CA TYR A 155 6.52 6.22 -8.32
C TYR A 155 5.53 7.11 -7.56
N GLY A 156 5.89 8.35 -7.26
CA GLY A 156 5.03 9.28 -6.54
C GLY A 156 3.75 9.58 -7.30
N THR A 157 3.86 9.86 -8.60
CA THR A 157 2.70 10.19 -9.44
C THR A 157 1.81 8.96 -9.69
N LEU A 158 2.42 7.78 -9.89
CA LEU A 158 1.68 6.55 -10.18
C LEU A 158 1.02 5.95 -8.93
N TYR A 159 1.73 5.88 -7.81
CA TYR A 159 1.26 5.19 -6.59
C TYR A 159 0.66 6.13 -5.54
N GLY A 160 0.95 7.43 -5.59
CA GLY A 160 0.41 8.42 -4.64
C GLY A 160 -1.12 8.34 -4.47
N PRO A 161 -1.90 8.27 -5.56
CA PRO A 161 -3.35 8.13 -5.47
C PRO A 161 -3.80 6.81 -4.83
N PHE A 162 -3.09 5.71 -5.06
CA PHE A 162 -3.37 4.44 -4.39
C PHE A 162 -3.07 4.50 -2.89
N SER A 163 -2.05 5.26 -2.47
CA SER A 163 -1.81 5.52 -1.04
C SER A 163 -2.98 6.26 -0.38
N LEU A 164 -3.68 7.15 -1.10
CA LEU A 164 -4.89 7.81 -0.59
C LEU A 164 -6.06 6.83 -0.42
N VAL A 165 -6.25 5.89 -1.36
CA VAL A 165 -7.25 4.81 -1.22
C VAL A 165 -6.94 3.98 0.03
N TYR A 166 -5.67 3.58 0.18
CA TYR A 166 -5.20 2.79 1.33
C TYR A 166 -5.56 3.50 2.64
N TRP A 167 -5.14 4.76 2.75
CA TRP A 167 -5.35 5.56 3.95
C TRP A 167 -6.84 5.75 4.25
N LYS A 168 -7.67 6.06 3.25
CA LYS A 168 -9.12 6.22 3.43
C LYS A 168 -9.78 4.95 3.95
N VAL A 169 -9.51 3.80 3.32
CA VAL A 169 -10.11 2.52 3.74
C VAL A 169 -9.69 2.18 5.16
N LYS A 170 -8.39 2.28 5.46
CA LYS A 170 -7.86 2.00 6.80
C LYS A 170 -8.44 2.94 7.87
N LYS A 171 -8.57 4.23 7.55
CA LYS A 171 -9.19 5.23 8.42
C LYS A 171 -10.64 4.88 8.72
N THR A 172 -11.45 4.59 7.69
CA THR A 172 -12.86 4.20 7.87
C THR A 172 -13.01 2.94 8.72
N VAL A 173 -12.19 1.90 8.47
CA VAL A 173 -12.22 0.68 9.31
C VAL A 173 -11.84 0.97 10.76
N THR A 174 -10.91 1.89 11.00
CA THR A 174 -10.49 2.28 12.36
C THR A 174 -11.58 3.07 13.08
N GLU A 175 -12.25 3.99 12.37
CA GLU A 175 -13.36 4.80 12.88
C GLU A 175 -14.59 3.95 13.20
N ASP A 176 -14.95 3.00 12.33
CA ASP A 176 -16.07 2.07 12.56
C ASP A 176 -15.84 1.21 13.82
N ARG A 177 -14.60 0.83 14.09
CA ARG A 177 -14.25 0.11 15.32
C ARG A 177 -14.38 0.99 16.56
N ALA A 178 -13.95 2.24 16.47
CA ALA A 178 -14.00 3.19 17.59
C ALA A 178 -15.43 3.64 17.93
N THR A 179 -16.33 3.61 16.95
CA THR A 179 -17.72 4.08 17.08
C THR A 179 -18.68 3.02 17.61
N LEU A 180 -18.28 1.74 17.73
CA LEU A 180 -19.07 0.72 18.44
C LEU A 180 -19.00 1.01 19.96
N PRO A 181 -20.04 1.60 20.56
CA PRO A 181 -20.09 1.79 21.99
C PRO A 181 -20.41 0.43 22.62
N SER A 182 -19.89 0.21 23.82
CA SER A 182 -20.14 -0.93 24.71
C SER A 182 -21.62 -1.09 25.13
N LEU A 183 -22.55 -1.25 24.18
CA LEU A 183 -23.96 -1.57 24.44
C LEU A 183 -24.11 -2.95 25.10
N ALA A 184 -23.07 -3.77 25.10
CA ALA A 184 -22.97 -4.99 25.90
C ALA A 184 -22.75 -4.74 27.42
N GLY A 185 -22.51 -3.49 27.84
CA GLY A 185 -22.21 -3.14 29.25
C GLY A 185 -23.38 -2.57 30.07
N HIS A 186 -24.58 -2.40 29.49
CA HIS A 186 -25.68 -1.70 30.17
C HIS A 186 -26.94 -2.56 30.45
N GLY A 187 -26.83 -3.90 30.34
CA GLY A 187 -27.96 -4.82 30.48
C GLY A 187 -27.93 -5.79 31.67
N ARG A 188 -26.94 -5.71 32.58
CA ARG A 188 -26.86 -6.60 33.77
C ARG A 188 -26.63 -5.79 35.04
N SER A 189 -27.69 -5.18 35.57
CA SER A 189 -27.79 -4.77 36.99
C SER A 189 -29.23 -4.36 37.31
N LEU A 190 -30.19 -5.27 37.17
CA LEU A 190 -31.50 -5.16 37.81
C LEU A 190 -31.90 -6.56 38.26
N GLY A 191 -31.47 -6.93 39.46
CA GLY A 191 -31.82 -8.21 40.07
C GLY A 191 -30.78 -8.60 41.11
N ASP A 192 -30.76 -7.86 42.21
CA ASP A 192 -30.64 -8.37 43.59
C ASP A 192 -31.23 -7.33 44.54
#